data_AF-A0A3C2CIK6-F1
#
_entry.id   AF-A0A3C2CIK6-F1
#
_cell.length_a   1.000
_cell.length_b   1.000
_cell.length_c   1.000
_cell.angle_alpha   90.00
_cell.angle_beta   90.00
_cell.angle_gamma   90.00
#
_symmetry.space_group_name_H-M   'P 1'
#
loop_
_entity.id
_entity.type
_entity.pdbx_description
1 polymer ?
#
loop_
_entity_poly.entity_id
_entity_poly.type
_entity_poly.pdbx_seq_one_letter_code
_entity_poly.pdbx_strand_id
1 'polypeptide(L)' 'MEATEIAKKVLSGEMSARSVIEQHIEIINKIEPDVNAFNLFTAEQALIDTDEI' A
#
# COMPACT_ATOMS: atom_id res chain seq x y z
N MET A 1 -9.69 -2.38 -3.02
CA MET A 1 -10.51 -1.22 -2.62
C MET A 1 -10.31 -0.14 -3.68
N GLU A 2 -11.33 0.66 -3.95
CA GLU A 2 -11.19 1.83 -4.82
C GLU A 2 -10.45 2.96 -4.09
N ALA A 3 -9.76 3.82 -4.84
CA ALA A 3 -9.00 4.94 -4.26
C ALA A 3 -9.88 5.87 -3.39
N THR A 4 -11.14 6.09 -3.79
CA THR A 4 -12.10 6.91 -3.03
C THR A 4 -12.54 6.25 -1.73
N GLU A 5 -12.56 4.93 -1.66
CA GLU A 5 -12.88 4.17 -0.45
C GLU A 5 -11.71 4.22 0.54
N ILE A 6 -10.48 4.03 0.04
CA ILE A 6 -9.26 4.15 0.84
C ILE A 6 -9.18 5.52 1.50
N ALA A 7 -9.36 6.60 0.72
CA ALA A 7 -9.33 7.95 1.24
C ALA A 7 -10.37 8.17 2.35
N LYS A 8 -11.61 7.67 2.19
CA LYS A 8 -12.65 7.78 3.22
C LYS A 8 -12.28 7.05 4.50
N LYS A 9 -11.76 5.82 4.41
CA LYS A 9 -11.37 5.00 5.56
C LYS A 9 -10.16 5.55 6.31
N VAL A 10 -9.21 6.14 5.58
CA VAL A 10 -8.07 6.83 6.18
C VAL A 10 -8.52 8.12 6.88
N LEU A 11 -9.36 8.93 6.22
CA LEU A 11 -9.89 10.17 6.81
C LEU A 11 -10.78 9.92 8.03
N SER A 12 -11.52 8.82 8.07
CA SER A 12 -12.34 8.44 9.23
C SER A 12 -11.55 7.83 10.38
N GLY A 13 -10.28 7.49 10.17
CA GLY A 13 -9.45 6.77 11.14
C GLY A 13 -9.81 5.28 11.28
N GLU A 14 -10.70 4.74 10.44
CA GLU A 14 -11.01 3.31 10.38
C GLU A 14 -9.77 2.49 9.98
N MET A 15 -8.87 3.10 9.21
CA MET A 15 -7.64 2.49 8.71
C MET A 15 -6.52 3.52 8.71
N SER A 16 -5.29 3.11 9.04
CA SER A 16 -4.13 4.00 8.91
C SER A 16 -3.60 3.98 7.48
N ALA A 17 -2.96 5.06 7.04
CA ALA A 17 -2.24 5.07 5.76
C ALA A 17 -1.18 3.95 5.72
N ARG A 18 -0.51 3.71 6.85
CA ARG A 18 0.47 2.63 7.02
C ARG A 18 -0.12 1.26 6.71
N SER A 19 -1.29 0.92 7.27
CA SER A 19 -1.88 -0.39 7.03
C SER A 19 -2.36 -0.58 5.60
N VAL A 20 -2.72 0.49 4.89
CA VAL A 20 -3.00 0.44 3.45
C VAL A 20 -1.76 0.01 2.67
N ILE A 21 -0.61 0.65 2.94
CA ILE A 21 0.64 0.35 2.25
C ILE A 21 1.12 -1.07 2.56
N GLU A 22 1.07 -1.49 3.83
CA GLU A 22 1.43 -2.85 4.24
C GLU A 22 0.58 -3.90 3.51
N GLN A 23 -0.74 -3.69 3.39
CA GLN A 23 -1.63 -4.58 2.62
C GLN A 23 -1.25 -4.65 1.14
N HIS A 24 -0.92 -3.52 0.50
CA HIS A 24 -0.54 -3.52 -0.91
C HIS A 24 0.81 -4.20 -1.12
N ILE A 25 1.78 -3.99 -0.23
CA ILE A 25 3.08 -4.68 -0.26
C ILE A 25 2.89 -6.19 -0.15
N GLU A 26 2.01 -6.66 0.74
CA GLU A 26 1.70 -8.08 0.88
C GLU A 26 1.11 -8.67 -0.41
N ILE A 27 0.15 -7.97 -1.02
CA ILE A 27 -0.49 -8.39 -2.27
C ILE A 27 0.53 -8.46 -3.41
N ILE A 28 1.38 -7.44 -3.55
CA ILE A 28 2.42 -7.39 -4.58
C ILE A 28 3.38 -8.56 -4.37
N ASN A 29 3.95 -8.74 -3.18
CA ASN A 29 4.88 -9.84 -2.91
C ASN A 29 4.28 -11.23 -3.20
N LYS A 30 2.97 -11.38 -3.01
CA LYS A 30 2.27 -12.64 -3.26
C LYS A 30 2.05 -12.93 -4.75
N ILE A 31 1.70 -11.92 -5.53
CA ILE A 31 1.21 -12.08 -6.91
C ILE A 31 2.28 -11.76 -7.96
N GLU A 32 3.24 -10.91 -7.61
CA GLU A 32 4.27 -10.43 -8.54
C GLU A 32 5.13 -11.52 -9.18
N PRO A 33 5.48 -12.64 -8.52
CA PRO A 33 6.21 -13.73 -9.18
C PRO A 33 5.48 -14.31 -10.40
N ASP A 34 4.14 -14.24 -10.42
CA ASP A 34 3.31 -14.77 -11.50
C ASP A 34 2.99 -13.71 -12.57
N VAL A 35 2.77 -12.46 -12.15
CA VAL A 35 2.32 -11.37 -13.02
C VAL A 35 3.49 -10.61 -13.65
N ASN A 36 4.58 -10.43 -12.90
CA ASN A 36 5.78 -9.71 -13.32
C ASN A 36 5.45 -8.30 -13.87
N ALA A 37 4.65 -7.53 -13.13
CA ALA A 37 4.20 -6.19 -13.52
C ALA A 37 5.19 -5.08 -13.15
N PHE A 38 6.04 -5.28 -12.15
CA PHE A 38 6.92 -4.27 -11.58
C PHE A 38 8.39 -4.56 -11.91
N ASN A 39 9.03 -3.64 -12.62
CA ASN A 39 10.48 -3.71 -12.88
C ASN A 39 11.33 -3.30 -11.65
N LEU A 40 10.73 -2.53 -10.73
CA LEU A 40 11.37 -2.04 -9.51
C LEU A 40 10.30 -1.92 -8.41
N PHE A 41 10.60 -2.44 -7.23
CA PHE A 41 9.69 -2.42 -6.08
C PHE A 41 10.39 -1.80 -4.87
N THR A 42 9.92 -0.64 -4.41
CA THR A 42 10.52 0.18 -3.34
C THR A 42 9.69 0.17 -2.06
N ALA A 43 9.47 -1.02 -1.49
CA ALA A 43 8.62 -1.21 -0.31
C ALA A 43 9.09 -0.41 0.92
N GLU A 44 10.39 -0.39 1.19
CA GLU A 44 10.95 0.33 2.34
C GLU A 44 10.71 1.85 2.24
N GLN A 45 10.98 2.44 1.07
CA GLN A 45 10.73 3.86 0.85
C GLN A 45 9.25 4.20 0.98
N ALA A 46 8.35 3.35 0.47
CA ALA A 46 6.92 3.58 0.59
C ALA A 46 6.44 3.58 2.06
N LEU A 47 7.04 2.76 2.91
CA LEU A 47 6.77 2.78 4.35
C LEU A 47 7.28 4.06 5.01
N ILE A 48 8.50 4.50 4.67
CA ILE A 48 9.07 5.76 5.17
C ILE A 48 8.17 6.94 4.78
N ASP A 49 7.82 7.05 3.50
CA ASP A 49 6.98 8.14 2.99
C ASP A 49 5.62 8.19 3.69
N THR A 50 5.11 7.04 4.13
CA THR A 50 3.82 6.95 4.84
C THR A 50 3.91 7.37 6.29
N ASP A 51 5.06 7.16 6.93
CA ASP A 51 5.29 7.55 8.32
C ASP A 51 5.53 9.07 8.48
N GLU A 52 5.85 9.77 7.39
CA GLU A 52 6.04 11.22 7.35
C GLU A 52 4.73 12.02 7.16
N ILE A 53 3.57 11.34 7.02
CA ILE A 53 2.24 11.94 6.81
C ILE A 53 1.44 11.99 8.12
#